data_AF-A0A645HJB2-F1
#
_entry.id   AF-A0A645HJB2-F1
#
_cell.length_a   1.000
_cell.length_b   1.000
_cell.length_c   1.000
_cell.angle_alpha   90.00
_cell.angle_beta   90.00
_cell.angle_gamma   90.00
#
_symmetry.space_group_name_H-M   'P 1'
#
loop_
_entity.id
_entity.type
_entity.pdbx_description
1 polymer ?
#
loop_
_entity_poly.entity_id
_entity_poly.type
_entity_poly.pdbx_seq_one_letter_code
_entity_poly.pdbx_strand_id
1 'polypeptide(L)'
;MSKTYKLPVLLAFYNNGNIKLRINDDDLYKYFKEFYSKGSNAVDMYKDKATSKFATWGSKQYISLARKNPVHFLCKTSSEFFYLDGEDVCLNEELKNYFDNKEFVKHVFDAIELRTKEYYKNRFENK
;
A
#
# COMPACT_ATOMS: atom_id res chain seq x y z
N MET A 1 -8.96 6.76 6.58
CA MET A 1 -8.85 6.34 5.15
C MET A 1 -10.22 5.86 4.71
N SER A 2 -10.64 6.14 3.48
CA SER A 2 -11.93 5.66 2.93
C SER A 2 -11.83 4.25 2.33
N LYS A 3 -10.67 3.88 1.78
CA LYS A 3 -10.38 2.56 1.20
C LYS A 3 -9.03 2.03 1.68
N THR A 4 -8.82 0.71 1.60
CA THR A 4 -7.57 0.04 1.97
C THR A 4 -6.39 0.26 1.01
N TYR A 5 -6.54 1.03 -0.07
CA TYR A 5 -5.59 1.03 -1.20
C TYR A 5 -4.16 1.45 -0.85
N LYS A 6 -3.96 2.27 0.19
CA LYS A 6 -2.63 2.68 0.64
C LYS A 6 -1.85 1.55 1.33
N LEU A 7 -2.56 0.62 1.99
CA LEU A 7 -1.94 -0.48 2.74
C LEU A 7 -1.03 -1.37 1.88
N PRO A 8 -1.45 -1.88 0.69
CA PRO A 8 -0.56 -2.68 -0.14
C PRO A 8 0.63 -1.90 -0.71
N VAL A 9 0.56 -0.57 -0.88
CA VAL A 9 1.74 0.24 -1.24
C VAL A 9 2.73 0.29 -0.08
N LEU A 10 2.25 0.55 1.14
CA LEU A 10 3.10 0.57 2.33
C LEU A 10 3.73 -0.81 2.60
N LEU A 11 2.98 -1.89 2.38
CA LEU A 11 3.50 -3.26 2.47
C LEU A 11 4.55 -3.55 1.39
N ALA A 12 4.40 -2.99 0.19
CA ALA A 12 5.40 -3.11 -0.87
C ALA A 12 6.74 -2.44 -0.49
N PHE A 13 6.69 -1.28 0.16
CA PHE A 13 7.88 -0.66 0.73
C PHE A 13 8.44 -1.44 1.91
N TYR A 14 7.59 -1.88 2.85
CA TYR A 14 8.03 -2.66 4.01
C TYR A 14 8.70 -3.99 3.62
N ASN A 15 8.18 -4.63 2.58
CA ASN A 15 8.73 -5.82 1.94
C ASN A 15 9.20 -6.90 2.94
N ASN A 16 8.28 -7.35 3.78
CA ASN A 16 8.50 -8.37 4.81
C ASN A 16 9.70 -8.06 5.75
N GLY A 17 9.89 -6.79 6.07
CA GLY A 17 10.95 -6.32 6.97
C GLY A 17 12.26 -5.96 6.28
N ASN A 18 12.41 -6.29 4.99
CA ASN A 18 13.52 -5.80 4.17
C ASN A 18 13.06 -4.56 3.41
N ILE A 19 13.02 -3.42 4.11
CA ILE A 19 12.45 -2.17 3.61
C ILE A 19 13.15 -1.78 2.30
N LYS A 20 12.36 -1.59 1.25
CA LYS A 20 12.81 -1.08 -0.03
C LYS A 20 12.72 0.44 -0.02
N LEU A 21 13.76 1.10 -0.51
CA LEU A 21 13.70 2.54 -0.75
C LEU A 21 12.92 2.87 -2.02
N ARG A 22 12.91 1.94 -2.99
CA ARG A 22 12.29 2.09 -4.31
C ARG A 22 11.51 0.84 -4.65
N ILE A 23 10.31 1.01 -5.17
CA ILE A 23 9.45 -0.07 -5.63
C ILE A 23 8.99 0.21 -7.05
N ASN A 24 8.88 -0.83 -7.85
CA ASN A 24 8.43 -0.76 -9.24
C ASN A 24 7.00 -1.31 -9.40
N ASP A 25 6.53 -1.38 -10.64
CA ASP A 25 5.18 -1.87 -10.95
C ASP A 25 4.97 -3.36 -10.61
N ASP A 26 6.02 -4.18 -10.67
CA ASP A 26 5.93 -5.59 -10.30
C ASP A 26 5.77 -5.75 -8.78
N ASP A 27 6.47 -4.93 -7.99
CA ASP A 27 6.29 -4.85 -6.53
C ASP A 27 4.85 -4.42 -6.19
N LEU A 28 4.35 -3.35 -6.84
CA LEU A 28 2.97 -2.91 -6.66
C LEU A 28 1.98 -4.01 -7.01
N TYR A 29 2.14 -4.68 -8.15
CA TYR A 29 1.27 -5.77 -8.56
C TYR A 29 1.28 -6.92 -7.54
N LYS A 30 2.47 -7.38 -7.15
CA LYS A 30 2.65 -8.48 -6.19
C LYS A 30 1.88 -8.21 -4.89
N TYR A 31 2.14 -7.07 -4.26
CA TYR A 31 1.55 -6.78 -2.96
C TYR A 31 0.07 -6.42 -3.05
N PHE A 32 -0.41 -5.81 -4.14
CA PHE A 32 -1.85 -5.61 -4.33
C PHE A 32 -2.58 -6.93 -4.50
N LYS A 33 -2.06 -7.83 -5.35
CA LYS A 33 -2.68 -9.13 -5.59
C LYS A 33 -2.69 -9.98 -4.33
N GLU A 34 -1.58 -10.02 -3.60
CA GLU A 34 -1.49 -10.75 -2.33
C GLU A 34 -2.45 -10.15 -1.29
N PHE A 35 -2.46 -8.82 -1.12
CA PHE A 35 -3.30 -8.16 -0.14
C PHE A 35 -4.79 -8.39 -0.38
N TYR A 36 -5.25 -8.30 -1.64
CA TYR A 36 -6.66 -8.48 -1.99
C TYR A 36 -7.09 -9.94 -2.18
N SER A 37 -6.15 -10.89 -2.18
CA SER A 37 -6.50 -12.32 -2.10
C SER A 37 -7.20 -12.68 -0.78
N LYS A 38 -6.98 -11.88 0.27
CA LYS A 38 -7.65 -12.02 1.57
C LYS A 38 -9.01 -11.33 1.51
N GLY A 39 -10.09 -12.10 1.71
CA GLY A 39 -11.47 -11.59 1.60
C GLY A 39 -11.78 -10.38 2.49
N SER A 40 -11.23 -10.33 3.71
CA SER A 40 -11.38 -9.18 4.63
C SER A 40 -10.90 -7.87 4.03
N ASN A 41 -9.84 -7.93 3.23
CA ASN A 41 -9.15 -6.79 2.63
C ASN A 41 -9.86 -6.32 1.36
N ALA A 42 -10.58 -7.22 0.69
CA ALA A 42 -11.22 -6.99 -0.60
C ALA A 42 -12.62 -6.37 -0.55
N VAL A 43 -13.20 -6.18 0.63
CA VAL A 43 -14.60 -5.73 0.70
C VAL A 43 -14.81 -4.33 0.09
N ASP A 44 -13.84 -3.42 0.15
CA ASP A 44 -13.95 -2.13 -0.54
C ASP A 44 -13.88 -2.28 -2.06
N MET A 45 -13.09 -3.27 -2.51
CA MET A 45 -12.99 -3.62 -3.93
C MET A 45 -14.34 -4.14 -4.44
N TYR A 46 -15.02 -5.00 -3.67
CA TYR A 46 -16.33 -5.54 -4.01
C TYR A 46 -17.45 -4.49 -4.01
N LYS A 47 -17.38 -3.49 -3.11
CA LYS A 47 -18.39 -2.43 -2.99
C LYS A 47 -18.41 -1.47 -4.18
N ASP A 48 -17.27 -1.23 -4.82
CA ASP A 48 -17.16 -0.30 -5.93
C ASP A 48 -17.28 -1.04 -7.27
N LYS A 49 -18.23 -0.63 -8.11
CA LYS A 49 -18.49 -1.25 -9.42
C LYS A 49 -17.22 -1.31 -10.28
N ALA A 50 -16.38 -0.28 -10.25
CA ALA A 50 -15.15 -0.21 -11.04
C ALA A 50 -14.12 -1.26 -10.62
N THR A 51 -14.13 -1.69 -9.36
CA THR A 51 -13.16 -2.64 -8.80
C THR A 51 -13.75 -4.00 -8.45
N SER A 52 -15.07 -4.17 -8.51
CA SER A 52 -15.78 -5.39 -8.07
C SER A 52 -15.30 -6.69 -8.71
N LYS A 53 -14.75 -6.63 -9.91
CA LYS A 53 -14.20 -7.78 -10.67
C LYS A 53 -12.68 -7.96 -10.51
N PHE A 54 -12.07 -7.38 -9.47
CA PHE A 54 -10.62 -7.43 -9.28
C PHE A 54 -10.03 -8.83 -9.21
N ALA A 55 -10.81 -9.83 -8.78
CA ALA A 55 -10.39 -11.22 -8.77
C ALA A 55 -10.03 -11.75 -10.18
N THR A 56 -10.55 -11.16 -11.26
CA THR A 56 -10.25 -11.53 -12.64
C THR A 56 -9.17 -10.65 -13.28
N TRP A 57 -8.57 -9.73 -12.52
CA TRP A 57 -7.59 -8.79 -13.05
C TRP A 57 -6.22 -9.41 -13.28
N GLY A 58 -5.54 -8.93 -14.32
CA GLY A 58 -4.12 -9.12 -14.53
C GLY A 58 -3.30 -7.98 -13.93
N SER A 59 -1.98 -8.00 -14.16
CA SER A 59 -1.04 -7.00 -13.64
C SER A 59 -1.43 -5.57 -14.00
N LYS A 60 -1.76 -5.32 -15.27
CA LYS A 60 -2.10 -3.99 -15.79
C LYS A 60 -3.21 -3.29 -14.99
N GLN A 61 -4.27 -3.99 -14.61
CA GLN A 61 -5.37 -3.37 -13.87
C GLN A 61 -4.98 -3.05 -12.42
N TYR A 62 -4.26 -3.95 -11.74
CA TYR A 62 -3.77 -3.68 -10.38
C TYR A 62 -2.78 -2.52 -10.35
N ILE A 63 -1.83 -2.50 -11.28
CA ILE A 63 -0.87 -1.41 -11.44
C ILE A 63 -1.60 -0.09 -11.69
N SER A 64 -2.57 -0.08 -12.61
CA SER A 64 -3.36 1.13 -12.89
C SER A 64 -4.11 1.62 -11.64
N LEU A 65 -4.70 0.72 -10.86
CA LEU A 65 -5.36 1.06 -9.61
C LEU A 65 -4.39 1.70 -8.61
N ALA A 66 -3.22 1.07 -8.41
CA ALA A 66 -2.17 1.52 -7.51
C ALA A 66 -1.65 2.92 -7.90
N ARG A 67 -1.31 3.11 -9.18
CA ARG A 67 -0.75 4.36 -9.71
C ARG A 67 -1.75 5.51 -9.63
N LYS A 68 -2.98 5.30 -10.10
CA LYS A 68 -4.02 6.34 -10.17
C LYS A 68 -4.53 6.77 -8.80
N ASN A 69 -4.47 5.90 -7.80
CA ASN A 69 -5.01 6.18 -6.48
C ASN A 69 -3.91 6.30 -5.42
N PRO A 70 -3.52 5.24 -4.70
CA PRO A 70 -2.69 5.40 -3.51
C PRO A 70 -1.32 6.00 -3.83
N VAL A 71 -0.66 5.64 -4.93
CA VAL A 71 0.63 6.26 -5.30
C VAL A 71 0.45 7.74 -5.58
N HIS A 72 -0.46 8.12 -6.48
CA HIS A 72 -0.75 9.53 -6.78
C HIS A 72 -1.03 10.34 -5.51
N PHE A 73 -1.90 9.84 -4.64
CA PHE A 73 -2.27 10.57 -3.42
C PHE A 73 -1.16 10.58 -2.37
N LEU A 74 -0.36 9.51 -2.22
CA LEU A 74 0.80 9.50 -1.31
C LEU A 74 1.83 10.55 -1.74
N CYS A 75 2.22 10.55 -3.02
CA CYS A 75 3.18 11.54 -3.53
C CYS A 75 2.62 12.97 -3.51
N LYS A 76 1.29 13.14 -3.61
CA LYS A 76 0.65 14.46 -3.57
C LYS A 76 0.49 15.01 -2.15
N THR A 77 0.11 14.18 -1.19
CA THR A 77 -0.25 14.65 0.17
C THR A 77 0.83 14.41 1.22
N SER A 78 1.88 13.66 0.87
CA SER A 78 2.96 13.24 1.76
C SER A 78 4.28 13.23 0.99
N SER A 79 4.50 14.27 0.18
CA SER A 79 5.65 14.42 -0.72
C SER A 79 7.00 14.46 0.00
N GLU A 80 6.99 14.79 1.29
CA GLU A 80 8.16 14.74 2.18
C GLU A 80 8.65 13.30 2.43
N PHE A 81 7.78 12.30 2.24
CA PHE A 81 8.09 10.89 2.43
C PHE A 81 8.08 10.09 1.12
N PHE A 82 7.22 10.44 0.16
CA PHE A 82 7.00 9.68 -1.06
C PHE A 82 7.16 10.53 -2.31
N TYR A 83 7.91 10.05 -3.29
CA TYR A 83 8.05 10.71 -4.58
C TYR A 83 8.16 9.70 -5.73
N LEU A 84 8.06 10.19 -6.97
CA LEU A 84 8.30 9.40 -8.17
C LEU A 84 9.68 9.75 -8.72
N ASP A 85 10.44 8.73 -9.11
CA ASP A 85 11.69 8.88 -9.86
C ASP A 85 11.61 8.01 -11.11
N GLY A 86 11.35 8.66 -12.26
CA GLY A 86 10.95 7.96 -13.48
C GLY A 86 9.70 7.11 -13.26
N GLU A 87 9.83 5.80 -13.45
CA GLU A 87 8.76 4.84 -13.24
C GLU A 87 8.70 4.32 -11.79
N ASP A 88 9.74 4.50 -10.98
CA ASP A 88 9.78 3.96 -9.62
C ASP A 88 9.03 4.86 -8.62
N VAL A 89 8.42 4.23 -7.61
CA VAL A 89 7.91 4.93 -6.43
C VAL A 89 8.95 4.84 -5.33
N CYS A 90 9.34 5.98 -4.79
CA CYS A 90 10.46 6.09 -3.87
C CYS A 90 10.02 6.61 -2.50
N LEU A 91 10.70 6.13 -1.46
CA LEU A 91 10.73 6.75 -0.15
C LEU A 91 11.84 7.80 -0.10
N ASN A 92 11.70 8.80 0.76
CA ASN A 92 12.75 9.77 1.05
C ASN A 92 14.07 9.04 1.43
N GLU A 93 15.16 9.38 0.75
CA GLU A 93 16.49 8.79 0.92
C GLU A 93 17.01 8.90 2.37
N GLU A 94 16.60 9.92 3.13
CA GLU A 94 16.96 10.08 4.54
C GLU A 94 16.48 8.90 5.41
N LEU A 95 15.39 8.23 5.02
CA LEU A 95 14.85 7.07 5.74
C LEU A 95 15.78 5.85 5.67
N LYS A 96 16.63 5.77 4.64
CA LYS A 96 17.55 4.65 4.44
C LYS A 96 18.48 4.43 5.63
N ASN A 97 18.85 5.51 6.32
CA ASN A 97 19.73 5.47 7.50
C ASN A 97 19.14 4.65 8.66
N TYR A 98 17.84 4.36 8.64
CA TYR A 98 17.13 3.65 9.70
C TYR A 98 16.77 2.21 9.32
N PHE A 99 17.05 1.73 8.10
CA PHE A 99 16.60 0.40 7.65
C PHE A 99 17.28 -0.75 8.40
N ASP A 100 18.51 -0.56 8.88
CA ASP A 100 19.22 -1.56 9.69
C ASP A 100 18.82 -1.53 11.18
N ASN A 101 18.05 -0.52 11.59
CA ASN A 101 17.53 -0.42 12.95
C ASN A 101 16.28 -1.30 13.10
N LYS A 102 16.41 -2.40 13.85
CA LYS A 102 15.35 -3.40 14.03
C LYS A 102 14.10 -2.82 14.69
N GLU A 103 14.26 -1.92 15.65
CA GLU A 103 13.17 -1.24 16.34
C GLU A 103 12.41 -0.34 15.36
N PHE A 104 13.10 0.39 14.50
CA PHE A 104 12.48 1.19 13.44
C PHE A 104 11.67 0.32 12.48
N VAL A 105 12.27 -0.76 11.94
CA VAL A 105 11.58 -1.69 11.04
C VAL A 105 10.33 -2.29 11.69
N LYS A 106 10.43 -2.67 12.97
CA LYS A 106 9.29 -3.16 13.75
C LYS A 106 8.21 -2.10 13.89
N HIS A 107 8.57 -0.87 14.23
CA HIS A 107 7.60 0.23 14.38
C HIS A 107 6.89 0.59 13.07
N VAL A 108 7.58 0.48 11.92
CA VAL A 108 6.93 0.62 10.61
C VAL A 108 5.84 -0.43 10.42
N PHE A 109 6.13 -1.69 10.76
CA PHE A 109 5.14 -2.76 10.69
C PHE A 109 3.97 -2.54 11.67
N ASP A 110 4.28 -2.18 12.92
CA ASP A 110 3.26 -1.90 13.94
C ASP A 110 2.32 -0.76 13.51
N ALA A 111 2.85 0.28 12.85
CA ALA A 111 2.04 1.38 12.31
C ALA A 111 1.12 0.92 11.18
N ILE A 112 1.60 0.08 10.26
CA ILE A 112 0.79 -0.50 9.17
C ILE A 112 -0.32 -1.39 9.76
N GLU A 113 0.00 -2.22 10.74
CA GLU A 113 -0.95 -3.12 11.41
C GLU A 113 -2.00 -2.35 12.21
N LEU A 114 -1.58 -1.36 13.00
CA LEU A 114 -2.49 -0.47 13.72
C LEU A 114 -3.47 0.19 12.75
N ARG A 115 -2.94 0.75 11.66
CA ARG A 115 -3.76 1.42 10.65
C ARG A 115 -4.75 0.49 9.95
N THR A 116 -4.35 -0.76 9.74
CA THR A 116 -5.19 -1.82 9.18
C THR A 116 -6.34 -2.16 10.15
N LYS A 117 -6.03 -2.36 11.43
CA LYS A 117 -7.02 -2.67 12.48
C LYS A 117 -8.02 -1.52 12.67
N GLU A 118 -7.53 -0.28 12.74
CA GLU A 118 -8.38 0.91 12.82
C GLU A 118 -9.35 1.00 11.63
N TYR A 119 -8.86 0.73 10.42
CA TYR A 119 -9.69 0.76 9.22
C TYR A 119 -10.84 -0.25 9.33
N TYR A 120 -10.55 -1.49 9.73
CA TYR A 120 -11.59 -2.51 9.89
C TYR A 120 -12.55 -2.17 11.03
N LYS A 121 -12.05 -1.77 12.20
CA LYS A 121 -12.87 -1.35 13.34
C LYS A 121 -13.86 -0.26 12.93
N ASN A 122 -13.36 0.85 12.38
CA ASN A 122 -14.20 1.98 11.98
C ASN A 122 -15.21 1.58 10.91
N ARG A 123 -14.91 0.61 10.05
CA ARG A 123 -15.85 0.15 9.05
C ARG A 123 -16.99 -0.69 9.63
N PHE A 124 -16.76 -1.41 10.73
CA PHE A 124 -17.83 -2.10 11.44
C PHE A 124 -18.68 -1.14 12.27
N GLU A 125 -18.06 -0.12 12.88
CA GLU A 125 -18.76 0.86 13.72
C GLU A 125 -19.57 1.88 12.91
N ASN A 126 -19.14 2.22 11.70
CA ASN A 126 -19.85 3.14 10.80
C ASN A 126 -20.80 2.42 9.81
N LYS A 127 -21.25 1.22 10.15
CA LYS A 127 -22.33 0.51 9.43
C LYS A 127 -23.66 0.78 10.11
#